data_AF-A0A9P6ZDT3-F1
#
_entry.id   AF-A0A9P6ZDT3-F1
#
_cell.length_a   1.000
_cell.length_b   1.000
_cell.length_c   1.000
_cell.angle_alpha   90.00
_cell.angle_beta   90.00
_cell.angle_gamma   90.00
#
_symmetry.space_group_name_H-M   'P 1'
#
loop_
_entity.id
_entity.type
_entity.pdbx_description
1 polymer ?
#
loop_
_entity_poly.entity_id
_entity_poly.type
_entity_poly.pdbx_seq_one_letter_code
_entity_poly.pdbx_strand_id
1 'polypeptide(L)'
;MPFFKFTTKKTEKKKQEQAREFHQIETSSYWLPKDEDEQLRQTGQHFVIKEVFGGNVLSSITEALDFDRGISILDIGCGSGTWIMDMISEYPNCQYDGCDIVDVINKSIMLKQFTFKFGNILETLPYKDNTFDFVQMRLFIAALKIDQWPEAIEEALRVPEEGGNEFHEMMVAVHNVFQARNQNYRAGKELERWVIENGKAKVIQTEFRRCDTTTGTNVAKKVAWCMLELFNSTMTVAGPALGLYTKKEQDEYLEKVKNCMKTTCGFSRNYAVAAQKL
;
A
#
# COMPACT_ATOMS: atom_id res chain seq x y z
N MET A 1 20.62 12.22 -20.69
CA MET A 1 19.22 11.96 -20.31
C MET A 1 18.29 12.26 -21.48
N PRO A 2 17.62 11.27 -22.08
CA PRO A 2 16.48 11.54 -22.94
C PRO A 2 15.17 11.20 -22.23
N PHE A 3 14.24 12.15 -22.28
CA PHE A 3 12.87 12.09 -21.78
C PHE A 3 12.04 11.02 -22.51
N PHE A 4 11.38 10.12 -21.76
CA PHE A 4 10.28 9.32 -22.28
C PHE A 4 9.05 10.21 -22.52
N LYS A 5 8.73 10.48 -23.79
CA LYS A 5 7.43 11.05 -24.20
C LYS A 5 6.41 9.91 -24.22
N PHE A 6 5.42 9.96 -23.33
CA PHE A 6 4.21 9.14 -23.46
C PHE A 6 3.35 9.71 -24.59
N THR A 7 3.47 9.15 -25.80
CA THR A 7 2.49 9.32 -26.87
C THR A 7 1.40 8.29 -26.72
N THR A 8 0.23 8.69 -26.26
CA THR A 8 -0.98 7.86 -26.26
C THR A 8 -1.50 7.71 -27.69
N LYS A 9 -1.02 6.70 -28.42
CA LYS A 9 -1.81 6.13 -29.51
C LYS A 9 -2.93 5.31 -28.86
N LYS A 10 -4.16 5.81 -28.96
CA LYS A 10 -5.39 5.10 -28.59
C LYS A 10 -5.56 3.93 -29.56
N THR A 11 -4.96 2.79 -29.25
CA THR A 11 -5.33 1.53 -29.87
C THR A 11 -6.55 1.03 -29.11
N GLU A 12 -7.76 1.25 -29.65
CA GLU A 12 -8.99 0.65 -29.13
C GLU A 12 -8.96 -0.86 -29.41
N LYS A 13 -8.16 -1.59 -28.62
CA LYS A 13 -8.45 -3.00 -28.39
C LYS A 13 -9.71 -3.01 -27.52
N LYS A 14 -10.82 -3.54 -28.03
CA LYS A 14 -11.96 -3.95 -27.19
C LYS A 14 -11.39 -4.84 -26.10
N LYS A 15 -11.27 -4.32 -24.87
CA LYS A 15 -10.88 -5.10 -23.71
C LYS A 15 -12.02 -6.10 -23.52
N GLN A 16 -11.77 -7.35 -23.83
CA GLN A 16 -12.71 -8.41 -23.49
C GLN A 16 -12.79 -8.39 -21.97
N GLU A 17 -13.98 -8.12 -21.41
CA GLU A 17 -14.16 -8.05 -19.95
C GLU A 17 -13.90 -9.44 -19.37
N GLN A 18 -12.66 -9.68 -18.98
CA GLN A 18 -12.27 -10.85 -18.23
C GLN A 18 -12.84 -10.69 -16.82
N ALA A 19 -13.42 -11.77 -16.29
CA ALA A 19 -13.94 -11.77 -14.92
C ALA A 19 -12.79 -11.44 -13.95
N ARG A 20 -13.09 -10.60 -12.95
CA ARG A 20 -12.12 -10.26 -11.90
C ARG A 20 -11.78 -11.50 -11.10
N GLU A 21 -10.50 -11.69 -10.79
CA GLU A 21 -10.04 -12.79 -9.96
C GLU A 21 -9.84 -12.32 -8.53
N PHE A 22 -10.33 -13.06 -7.54
CA PHE A 22 -10.22 -12.71 -6.12
C PHE A 22 -9.43 -13.77 -5.34
N HIS A 23 -8.97 -13.40 -4.15
CA HIS A 23 -8.32 -14.31 -3.22
C HIS A 23 -9.36 -15.29 -2.64
N GLN A 24 -9.03 -16.58 -2.61
CA GLN A 24 -9.85 -17.63 -1.99
C GLN A 24 -9.15 -18.14 -0.73
N ILE A 25 -8.86 -17.22 0.19
CA ILE A 25 -8.14 -17.50 1.44
C ILE A 25 -9.13 -17.23 2.58
N GLU A 26 -9.63 -18.30 3.22
CA GLU A 26 -10.69 -18.22 4.24
C GLU A 26 -10.31 -17.34 5.44
N THR A 27 -9.03 -17.31 5.80
CA THR A 27 -8.49 -16.51 6.91
C THR A 27 -8.28 -15.04 6.55
N SER A 28 -8.34 -14.69 5.26
CA SER A 28 -8.06 -13.33 4.80
C SER A 28 -9.32 -12.48 4.74
N SER A 29 -9.23 -11.26 5.28
CA SER A 29 -10.28 -10.24 5.11
C SER A 29 -10.06 -9.39 3.85
N TYR A 30 -9.01 -9.65 3.08
CA TYR A 30 -8.67 -8.91 1.87
C TYR A 30 -9.62 -9.24 0.73
N TRP A 31 -10.26 -8.21 0.20
CA TRP A 31 -11.40 -8.36 -0.71
C TRP A 31 -11.19 -7.68 -2.06
N LEU A 32 -10.02 -7.08 -2.29
CA LEU A 32 -9.66 -6.56 -3.60
C LEU A 32 -9.35 -7.73 -4.55
N PRO A 33 -9.45 -7.52 -5.88
CA PRO A 33 -9.03 -8.54 -6.85
C PRO A 33 -7.53 -8.85 -6.75
N LYS A 34 -7.05 -9.84 -7.51
CA LYS A 34 -5.63 -10.20 -7.64
C LYS A 34 -5.12 -10.26 -9.08
N ASP A 35 -6.02 -10.08 -10.04
CA ASP A 35 -5.74 -10.12 -11.48
C ASP A 35 -4.74 -9.04 -11.95
N GLU A 36 -4.25 -9.15 -13.19
CA GLU A 36 -3.30 -8.22 -13.79
C GLU A 36 -3.76 -6.76 -13.74
N ASP A 37 -5.08 -6.53 -13.87
CA ASP A 37 -5.66 -5.19 -13.76
C ASP A 37 -5.48 -4.61 -12.35
N GLU A 38 -5.65 -5.43 -11.31
CA GLU A 38 -5.33 -4.99 -9.95
C GLU A 38 -3.84 -4.79 -9.74
N GLN A 39 -2.97 -5.65 -10.29
CA GLN A 39 -1.51 -5.45 -10.18
C GLN A 39 -1.07 -4.12 -10.81
N LEU A 40 -1.65 -3.75 -11.96
CA LEU A 40 -1.44 -2.45 -12.59
C LEU A 40 -1.96 -1.30 -11.73
N ARG A 41 -3.14 -1.46 -11.11
CA ARG A 41 -3.69 -0.47 -10.18
C ARG A 41 -2.77 -0.25 -8.98
N GLN A 42 -2.30 -1.32 -8.34
CA GLN A 42 -1.38 -1.28 -7.21
C GLN A 42 -0.04 -0.63 -7.58
N THR A 43 0.47 -0.92 -8.78
CA THR A 43 1.66 -0.27 -9.33
C THR A 43 1.44 1.25 -9.48
N GLY A 44 0.31 1.66 -10.03
CA GLY A 44 -0.05 3.08 -10.13
C GLY A 44 -0.16 3.73 -8.74
N GLN A 45 -0.85 3.07 -7.81
CA GLN A 45 -1.01 3.53 -6.43
C GLN A 45 0.34 3.72 -5.72
N HIS A 46 1.30 2.83 -5.93
CA HIS A 46 2.66 2.97 -5.40
C HIS A 46 3.29 4.32 -5.80
N PHE A 47 3.34 4.63 -7.10
CA PHE A 47 4.00 5.85 -7.58
C PHE A 47 3.25 7.12 -7.17
N VAL A 48 1.92 7.06 -7.03
CA VAL A 48 1.15 8.18 -6.47
C VAL A 48 1.51 8.42 -5.01
N ILE A 49 1.62 7.37 -4.19
CA ILE A 49 1.99 7.50 -2.77
C ILE A 49 3.41 8.04 -2.65
N LYS A 50 4.35 7.50 -3.43
CA LYS A 50 5.74 8.00 -3.48
C LYS A 50 5.78 9.50 -3.76
N GLU A 51 5.03 9.97 -4.75
CA GLU A 51 4.97 11.39 -5.11
C GLU A 51 4.29 12.25 -4.02
N VAL A 52 3.28 11.71 -3.31
CA VAL A 52 2.60 12.40 -2.20
C VAL A 52 3.52 12.58 -0.98
N PHE A 53 4.35 11.59 -0.67
CA PHE A 53 5.31 11.64 0.44
C PHE A 53 6.68 12.22 0.03
N GLY A 54 6.94 12.36 -1.26
CA GLY A 54 8.21 12.88 -1.79
C GLY A 54 9.34 11.86 -1.84
N GLY A 55 9.05 10.56 -1.63
CA GLY A 55 10.04 9.48 -1.57
C GLY A 55 9.39 8.14 -1.23
N ASN A 56 10.18 7.06 -1.32
CA ASN A 56 9.73 5.71 -0.94
C ASN A 56 9.68 5.48 0.56
N VAL A 57 10.48 6.25 1.30
CA VAL A 57 10.70 6.11 2.73
C VAL A 57 10.68 7.51 3.35
N LEU A 58 10.21 7.63 4.59
CA LEU A 58 10.26 8.88 5.33
C LEU A 58 11.71 9.28 5.66
N SER A 59 11.97 10.58 5.75
CA SER A 59 13.32 11.12 5.97
C SER A 59 13.97 10.62 7.27
N SER A 60 13.19 10.46 8.34
CA SER A 60 13.71 9.93 9.61
C SER A 60 14.33 8.54 9.46
N ILE A 61 13.82 7.70 8.57
CA ILE A 61 14.37 6.35 8.33
C ILE A 61 15.69 6.48 7.57
N THR A 62 15.73 7.29 6.51
CA THR A 62 16.94 7.47 5.69
C THR A 62 18.05 8.21 6.44
N GLU A 63 17.71 8.99 7.45
CA GLU A 63 18.68 9.66 8.34
C GLU A 63 19.27 8.71 9.38
N ALA A 64 18.53 7.65 9.73
CA ALA A 64 18.91 6.75 10.81
C ALA A 64 19.44 5.40 10.31
N LEU A 65 19.19 5.00 9.07
CA LEU A 65 19.72 3.78 8.46
C LEU A 65 20.70 4.07 7.33
N ASP A 66 21.77 3.26 7.25
CA ASP A 66 22.78 3.36 6.20
C ASP A 66 22.42 2.52 4.96
N PHE A 67 21.46 3.02 4.18
CA PHE A 67 21.06 2.39 2.92
C PHE A 67 22.20 2.27 1.90
N ASP A 68 23.21 3.13 1.98
CA ASP A 68 24.38 3.12 1.09
C ASP A 68 25.32 1.95 1.44
N ARG A 69 25.55 1.66 2.72
CA ARG A 69 26.25 0.45 3.16
C ARG A 69 25.47 -0.82 2.84
N GLY A 70 24.15 -0.72 2.78
CA GLY A 70 23.24 -1.82 2.52
C GLY A 70 22.71 -2.42 3.81
N ILE A 71 21.39 -2.51 3.88
CA ILE A 71 20.63 -3.06 5.00
C ILE A 71 19.70 -4.18 4.53
N SER A 72 19.13 -4.92 5.47
CA SER A 72 18.09 -5.92 5.27
C SER A 72 16.71 -5.29 5.46
N ILE A 73 15.84 -5.49 4.46
CA ILE A 73 14.54 -4.80 4.36
C ILE A 73 13.43 -5.83 4.15
N LEU A 74 12.35 -5.74 4.92
CA LEU A 74 11.13 -6.52 4.72
C LEU A 74 9.97 -5.62 4.27
N ASP A 75 9.29 -5.99 3.19
CA ASP A 75 7.97 -5.46 2.81
C ASP A 75 6.88 -6.50 3.14
N ILE A 76 6.09 -6.21 4.17
CA ILE A 76 4.95 -7.05 4.58
C ILE A 76 3.76 -6.67 3.71
N GLY A 77 3.12 -7.65 3.08
CA GLY A 77 2.05 -7.44 2.09
C GLY A 77 2.58 -6.86 0.79
N CYS A 78 3.70 -7.42 0.28
CA CYS A 78 4.44 -6.84 -0.83
C CYS A 78 3.68 -6.82 -2.17
N GLY A 79 2.59 -7.59 -2.31
CA GLY A 79 1.81 -7.70 -3.54
C GLY A 79 2.67 -8.06 -4.75
N SER A 80 2.62 -7.26 -5.81
CA SER A 80 3.46 -7.39 -7.01
C SER A 80 4.97 -7.22 -6.76
N GLY A 81 5.37 -6.74 -5.58
CA GLY A 81 6.74 -6.33 -5.27
C GLY A 81 7.13 -4.97 -5.85
N THR A 82 6.19 -4.16 -6.35
CA THR A 82 6.51 -2.88 -7.00
C THR A 82 7.33 -1.95 -6.10
N TRP A 83 7.00 -1.86 -4.80
CA TRP A 83 7.76 -1.00 -3.88
C TRP A 83 9.19 -1.50 -3.69
N ILE A 84 9.38 -2.81 -3.50
CA ILE A 84 10.72 -3.43 -3.44
C ILE A 84 11.53 -3.13 -4.71
N MET A 85 10.94 -3.32 -5.89
CA MET A 85 11.63 -3.12 -7.16
C MET A 85 12.05 -1.66 -7.39
N ASP A 86 11.22 -0.71 -6.95
CA ASP A 86 11.55 0.71 -6.99
C ASP A 86 12.61 1.07 -5.94
N MET A 87 12.53 0.48 -4.74
CA MET A 87 13.57 0.62 -3.71
C MET A 87 14.92 0.06 -4.16
N ILE A 88 14.99 -1.11 -4.81
CA ILE A 88 16.24 -1.66 -5.37
C ILE A 88 16.87 -0.69 -6.38
N SER A 89 16.05 0.07 -7.11
CA SER A 89 16.53 1.07 -8.06
C SER A 89 17.15 2.29 -7.36
N GLU A 90 16.69 2.62 -6.15
CA GLU A 90 17.21 3.74 -5.33
C GLU A 90 18.37 3.31 -4.43
N TYR A 91 18.28 2.13 -3.80
CA TYR A 91 19.21 1.59 -2.81
C TYR A 91 19.63 0.16 -3.21
N PRO A 92 20.52 0.02 -4.22
CA PRO A 92 20.85 -1.28 -4.83
C PRO A 92 21.72 -2.19 -3.95
N ASN A 93 22.30 -1.65 -2.88
CA ASN A 93 23.18 -2.37 -1.95
C ASN A 93 22.40 -3.14 -0.86
N CYS A 94 21.11 -2.83 -0.68
CA CYS A 94 20.26 -3.49 0.30
C CYS A 94 19.80 -4.88 -0.16
N GLN A 95 19.43 -5.71 0.80
CA GLN A 95 18.73 -6.99 0.58
C GLN A 95 17.26 -6.82 0.92
N TYR A 96 16.40 -7.39 0.08
CA TYR A 96 14.96 -7.21 0.16
C TYR A 96 14.25 -8.55 0.28
N ASP A 97 13.45 -8.67 1.32
CA ASP A 97 12.48 -9.73 1.49
C ASP A 97 11.08 -9.14 1.31
N GLY A 98 10.25 -9.85 0.56
CA GLY A 98 8.83 -9.54 0.44
C GLY A 98 8.01 -10.72 0.94
N CYS A 99 6.99 -10.42 1.72
CA CYS A 99 6.08 -11.42 2.25
C CYS A 99 4.64 -11.10 1.88
N ASP A 100 3.90 -12.06 1.33
CA ASP A 100 2.48 -11.90 1.02
C ASP A 100 1.74 -13.24 1.14
N ILE A 101 0.41 -13.18 1.29
CA ILE A 101 -0.46 -14.36 1.32
C ILE A 101 -0.65 -14.96 -0.07
N VAL A 102 -0.30 -14.22 -1.13
CA VAL A 102 -0.30 -14.72 -2.51
C VAL A 102 0.98 -14.34 -3.26
N ASP A 103 1.41 -15.21 -4.18
CA ASP A 103 2.51 -14.93 -5.08
C ASP A 103 1.98 -14.44 -6.43
N VAL A 104 1.93 -13.12 -6.59
CA VAL A 104 1.53 -12.43 -7.83
C VAL A 104 2.73 -11.74 -8.50
N ILE A 105 3.94 -11.98 -8.00
CA ILE A 105 5.15 -11.34 -8.48
C ILE A 105 5.51 -11.90 -9.85
N ASN A 106 5.82 -11.00 -10.78
CA ASN A 106 6.34 -11.41 -12.08
C ASN A 106 7.79 -11.93 -11.93
N LYS A 107 7.93 -13.27 -11.93
CA LYS A 107 9.22 -13.95 -11.77
C LYS A 107 10.25 -13.63 -12.85
N SER A 108 9.81 -13.18 -14.02
CA SER A 108 10.73 -12.82 -15.13
C SER A 108 11.52 -11.53 -14.89
N ILE A 109 11.08 -10.70 -13.95
CA ILE A 109 11.71 -9.41 -13.63
C ILE A 109 12.28 -9.35 -12.21
N MET A 110 12.22 -10.44 -11.44
CA MET A 110 12.78 -10.46 -10.09
C MET A 110 14.31 -10.29 -10.12
N LEU A 111 14.81 -9.44 -9.23
CA LEU A 111 16.22 -9.16 -9.07
C LEU A 111 16.83 -10.08 -8.01
N LYS A 112 18.15 -10.26 -8.06
CA LYS A 112 18.87 -11.16 -7.13
C LYS A 112 18.78 -10.71 -5.67
N GLN A 113 18.59 -9.41 -5.45
CA GLN A 113 18.42 -8.82 -4.12
C GLN A 113 17.01 -9.03 -3.56
N PHE A 114 16.07 -9.57 -4.33
CA PHE A 114 14.68 -9.76 -3.91
C PHE A 114 14.37 -11.24 -3.65
N THR A 115 14.06 -11.57 -2.40
CA THR A 115 13.52 -12.86 -1.98
C THR A 115 12.04 -12.75 -1.63
N PHE A 116 11.21 -13.62 -2.21
CA PHE A 116 9.80 -13.72 -1.83
C PHE A 116 9.56 -14.92 -0.90
N LYS A 117 8.71 -14.72 0.12
CA LYS A 117 8.16 -15.80 0.94
C LYS A 117 6.65 -15.65 1.13
N PHE A 118 5.98 -16.77 1.29
CA PHE A 118 4.58 -16.75 1.71
C PHE A 118 4.47 -16.45 3.21
N GLY A 119 3.54 -15.58 3.59
CA GLY A 119 3.22 -15.37 4.99
C GLY A 119 2.03 -14.45 5.19
N ASN A 120 1.31 -14.70 6.27
CA ASN A 120 0.15 -13.96 6.72
C ASN A 120 0.55 -13.18 7.98
N ILE A 121 0.35 -11.86 8.00
CA ILE A 121 0.71 -11.01 9.15
C ILE A 121 -0.10 -11.32 10.42
N LEU A 122 -1.21 -12.05 10.28
CA LEU A 122 -2.03 -12.55 11.39
C LEU A 122 -1.56 -13.91 11.93
N GLU A 123 -0.48 -14.44 11.36
CA GLU A 123 0.20 -15.64 11.78
C GLU A 123 1.69 -15.28 11.99
N THR A 124 2.48 -16.23 12.48
CA THR A 124 3.92 -16.03 12.58
C THR A 124 4.54 -16.04 11.18
N LEU A 125 5.13 -14.91 10.78
CA LEU A 125 5.86 -14.76 9.53
C LEU A 125 7.09 -15.68 9.50
N PRO A 126 7.54 -16.13 8.31
CA PRO A 126 8.63 -17.11 8.13
C PRO A 126 10.03 -16.48 8.31
N TYR A 127 10.18 -15.67 9.35
CA TYR A 127 11.39 -14.95 9.73
C TYR A 127 11.63 -15.12 11.22
N LYS A 128 12.91 -15.18 11.60
CA LYS A 128 13.29 -15.20 13.00
C LYS A 128 13.02 -13.82 13.59
N ASP A 129 12.90 -13.77 14.91
CA ASP A 129 12.96 -12.52 15.64
C ASP A 129 14.27 -11.82 15.27
N ASN A 130 14.26 -10.50 15.18
CA ASN A 130 15.49 -9.72 15.00
C ASN A 130 16.27 -10.09 13.72
N THR A 131 15.58 -10.13 12.57
CA THR A 131 16.13 -10.46 11.24
C THR A 131 16.38 -9.23 10.36
N PHE A 132 15.56 -8.17 10.48
CA PHE A 132 15.56 -7.05 9.54
C PHE A 132 15.93 -5.71 10.18
N ASP A 133 16.67 -4.88 9.45
CA ASP A 133 16.95 -3.49 9.85
C ASP A 133 15.72 -2.59 9.61
N PHE A 134 15.03 -2.78 8.48
CA PHE A 134 13.87 -1.97 8.09
C PHE A 134 12.65 -2.85 7.77
N VAL A 135 11.48 -2.50 8.33
CA VAL A 135 10.21 -3.16 8.02
C VAL A 135 9.20 -2.14 7.49
N GLN A 136 8.65 -2.40 6.32
CA GLN A 136 7.60 -1.61 5.70
C GLN A 136 6.29 -2.41 5.75
N MET A 137 5.20 -1.74 6.12
CA MET A 137 3.84 -2.28 6.01
C MET A 137 2.90 -1.17 5.51
N ARG A 138 2.28 -1.35 4.35
CA ARG A 138 1.46 -0.29 3.76
C ARG A 138 0.14 -0.77 3.18
N LEU A 139 -0.87 0.08 3.29
CA LEU A 139 -2.20 -0.10 2.69
C LEU A 139 -2.98 -1.32 3.21
N PHE A 140 -2.66 -1.80 4.41
CA PHE A 140 -3.37 -2.89 5.10
C PHE A 140 -4.79 -2.56 5.54
N ILE A 141 -5.28 -1.33 5.30
CA ILE A 141 -6.66 -0.93 5.61
C ILE A 141 -7.71 -1.81 4.90
N ALA A 142 -7.37 -2.40 3.74
CA ALA A 142 -8.23 -3.35 3.06
C ALA A 142 -8.02 -4.81 3.53
N ALA A 143 -6.90 -5.09 4.20
CA ALA A 143 -6.48 -6.44 4.61
C ALA A 143 -6.81 -6.76 6.07
N LEU A 144 -6.84 -5.76 6.95
CA LEU A 144 -7.03 -5.92 8.40
C LEU A 144 -8.34 -5.30 8.90
N LYS A 145 -8.97 -5.99 9.84
CA LYS A 145 -10.06 -5.46 10.68
C LYS A 145 -9.47 -4.66 11.86
N ILE A 146 -10.32 -3.86 12.53
CA ILE A 146 -9.91 -3.01 13.68
C ILE A 146 -9.20 -3.83 14.76
N ASP A 147 -9.78 -4.97 15.12
CA ASP A 147 -9.33 -5.88 16.18
C ASP A 147 -8.06 -6.66 15.82
N GLN A 148 -7.67 -6.66 14.55
CA GLN A 148 -6.50 -7.38 14.03
C GLN A 148 -5.22 -6.53 14.00
N TRP A 149 -5.33 -5.21 14.13
CA TRP A 149 -4.16 -4.32 14.13
C TRP A 149 -3.16 -4.55 15.27
N PRO A 150 -3.60 -4.79 16.53
CA PRO A 150 -2.66 -5.07 17.61
C PRO A 150 -1.76 -6.29 17.35
N GLU A 151 -2.35 -7.39 16.88
CA GLU A 151 -1.62 -8.62 16.54
C GLU A 151 -0.67 -8.39 15.35
N ALA A 152 -1.14 -7.69 14.32
CA ALA A 152 -0.33 -7.40 13.14
C ALA A 152 0.88 -6.51 13.46
N ILE A 153 0.71 -5.51 14.32
CA ILE A 153 1.79 -4.63 14.79
C ILE A 153 2.76 -5.42 15.67
N GLU A 154 2.27 -6.30 16.55
CA GLU A 154 3.14 -7.16 17.35
C GLU A 154 4.05 -8.04 16.50
N GLU A 155 3.50 -8.65 15.44
CA GLU A 155 4.26 -9.47 14.51
C GLU A 155 5.23 -8.65 13.66
N ALA A 156 4.81 -7.48 13.18
CA ALA A 156 5.69 -6.54 12.45
C ALA A 156 6.85 -6.04 13.31
N LEU A 157 6.66 -5.92 14.63
CA LEU A 157 7.70 -5.56 15.61
C LEU A 157 8.54 -6.75 16.08
N ARG A 158 8.16 -7.99 15.79
CA ARG A 158 8.92 -9.19 16.18
C ARG A 158 10.16 -9.39 15.30
N VAL A 159 9.97 -9.33 13.99
CA VAL A 159 10.98 -9.61 12.96
C VAL A 159 12.13 -8.59 12.78
N PRO A 160 12.05 -7.31 13.20
CA PRO A 160 13.17 -6.38 13.09
C PRO A 160 14.18 -6.49 14.24
N GLU A 161 15.46 -6.16 14.00
CA GLU A 161 16.56 -6.27 14.96
C GLU A 161 16.34 -5.49 16.28
N GLU A 162 16.84 -6.05 17.40
CA GLU A 162 16.82 -5.44 18.73
C GLU A 162 18.09 -4.58 18.96
N GLY A 163 17.91 -3.38 19.54
CA GLY A 163 18.96 -2.81 20.40
C GLY A 163 20.13 -2.04 19.75
N GLY A 164 19.97 -1.40 18.61
CA GLY A 164 20.95 -0.39 18.15
C GLY A 164 20.39 0.54 17.11
N ASN A 165 20.05 1.79 17.47
CA ASN A 165 19.78 2.98 16.62
C ASN A 165 18.93 2.88 15.32
N GLU A 166 18.44 1.70 14.92
CA GLU A 166 18.23 1.39 13.50
C GLU A 166 16.97 0.54 13.28
N PHE A 167 15.91 0.73 14.07
CA PHE A 167 14.58 0.24 13.66
C PHE A 167 13.70 1.38 13.17
N HIS A 168 13.02 1.08 12.07
CA HIS A 168 12.15 1.97 11.35
C HIS A 168 10.97 1.15 10.82
N GLU A 169 9.79 1.27 11.43
CA GLU A 169 8.56 0.76 10.82
C GLU A 169 7.92 1.88 10.03
N MET A 170 7.71 1.73 8.72
CA MET A 170 6.86 2.65 7.99
C MET A 170 5.48 2.04 7.81
N MET A 171 4.48 2.57 8.52
CA MET A 171 3.08 2.22 8.35
C MET A 171 2.35 3.27 7.54
N VAL A 172 1.90 2.93 6.33
CA VAL A 172 1.11 3.84 5.49
C VAL A 172 -0.35 3.41 5.41
N ALA A 173 -1.27 4.29 5.79
CA ALA A 173 -2.70 4.09 5.59
C ALA A 173 -3.33 5.24 4.81
N VAL A 174 -4.18 4.88 3.85
CA VAL A 174 -4.95 5.83 3.03
C VAL A 174 -6.41 5.75 3.44
N HIS A 175 -6.97 6.90 3.80
CA HIS A 175 -8.38 7.05 4.16
C HIS A 175 -9.25 6.97 2.90
N ASN A 176 -10.02 5.89 2.72
CA ASN A 176 -11.10 5.80 1.73
C ASN A 176 -12.24 4.91 2.25
N VAL A 177 -13.37 4.83 1.54
CA VAL A 177 -14.69 4.43 2.07
C VAL A 177 -14.71 2.96 2.56
N PHE A 178 -14.70 2.76 3.88
CA PHE A 178 -14.66 1.43 4.49
C PHE A 178 -15.69 1.22 5.63
N GLN A 179 -16.64 2.14 5.79
CA GLN A 179 -17.65 2.08 6.86
C GLN A 179 -18.62 0.90 6.72
N ALA A 180 -18.88 0.44 5.50
CA ALA A 180 -19.85 -0.64 5.21
C ALA A 180 -19.39 -2.04 5.67
N ARG A 181 -18.12 -2.21 6.07
CA ARG A 181 -17.55 -3.51 6.46
C ARG A 181 -16.95 -3.55 7.87
N ASN A 182 -17.36 -2.63 8.75
CA ASN A 182 -16.73 -2.43 10.07
C ASN A 182 -15.21 -2.23 10.00
N GLN A 183 -14.70 -1.76 8.87
CA GLN A 183 -13.28 -1.44 8.72
C GLN A 183 -13.03 -0.03 9.25
N ASN A 184 -11.88 0.15 9.91
CA ASN A 184 -11.54 1.45 10.45
C ASN A 184 -11.23 2.41 9.31
N TYR A 185 -12.22 3.20 8.88
CA TYR A 185 -11.96 4.28 7.94
C TYR A 185 -10.96 5.29 8.54
N ARG A 186 -10.79 5.33 9.88
CA ARG A 186 -9.78 6.13 10.58
C ARG A 186 -8.49 5.37 10.91
N ALA A 187 -8.24 4.18 10.33
CA ALA A 187 -7.03 3.39 10.62
C ALA A 187 -5.77 4.26 10.58
N GLY A 188 -5.64 5.11 9.54
CA GLY A 188 -4.49 6.01 9.43
C GLY A 188 -4.33 7.03 10.56
N LYS A 189 -5.41 7.47 11.21
CA LYS A 189 -5.32 8.32 12.40
C LYS A 189 -4.94 7.54 13.66
N GLU A 190 -5.29 6.25 13.72
CA GLU A 190 -5.03 5.40 14.88
C GLU A 190 -3.66 4.71 14.80
N LEU A 191 -2.97 4.71 13.65
CA LEU A 191 -1.66 4.06 13.48
C LEU A 191 -0.67 4.47 14.57
N GLU A 192 -0.47 5.77 14.77
CA GLU A 192 0.44 6.29 15.80
C GLU A 192 0.05 5.79 17.19
N ARG A 193 -1.26 5.83 17.49
CA ARG A 193 -1.80 5.37 18.76
C ARG A 193 -1.55 3.87 18.96
N TRP A 194 -1.79 3.04 17.95
CA TRP A 194 -1.59 1.59 18.05
C TRP A 194 -0.11 1.23 18.26
N VAL A 195 0.81 1.96 17.63
CA VAL A 195 2.26 1.82 17.88
C VAL A 195 2.60 2.19 19.33
N ILE A 196 2.09 3.34 19.81
CA ILE A 196 2.37 3.82 21.17
C ILE A 196 1.78 2.86 22.22
N GLU A 197 0.53 2.42 22.05
CA GLU A 197 -0.16 1.52 22.97
C GLU A 197 0.48 0.12 23.02
N ASN A 198 1.19 -0.30 21.98
CA ASN A 198 1.92 -1.57 21.97
C ASN A 198 3.09 -1.58 22.97
N GLY A 199 3.70 -0.41 23.25
CA GLY A 199 4.77 -0.27 24.25
C GLY A 199 6.11 -0.90 23.90
N LYS A 200 6.25 -1.56 22.73
CA LYS A 200 7.50 -2.15 22.23
C LYS A 200 8.19 -1.30 21.15
N ALA A 201 7.61 -0.15 20.80
CA ALA A 201 8.19 0.77 19.83
C ALA A 201 7.97 2.23 20.24
N LYS A 202 8.87 3.11 19.78
CA LYS A 202 8.86 4.55 19.92
C LYS A 202 8.61 5.17 18.56
N VAL A 203 7.52 5.92 18.42
CA VAL A 203 7.27 6.72 17.21
C VAL A 203 8.37 7.79 17.08
N ILE A 204 9.00 7.86 15.91
CA ILE A 204 10.05 8.85 15.61
C ILE A 204 9.59 9.93 14.63
N GLN A 205 8.64 9.61 13.75
CA GLN A 205 8.05 10.56 12.80
C GLN A 205 6.63 10.13 12.49
N THR A 206 5.71 11.09 12.53
CA THR A 206 4.35 10.92 12.01
C THR A 206 4.13 11.96 10.93
N GLU A 207 3.73 11.51 9.74
CA GLU A 207 3.38 12.40 8.64
C GLU A 207 1.92 12.25 8.25
N PHE A 208 1.32 13.40 7.97
CA PHE A 208 0.01 13.50 7.37
C PHE A 208 0.11 14.30 6.07
N ARG A 209 -0.32 13.69 4.96
CA ARG A 209 -0.39 14.35 3.66
C ARG A 209 -1.84 14.33 3.17
N ARG A 210 -2.40 15.53 3.04
CA ARG A 210 -3.70 15.74 2.39
C ARG A 210 -3.49 16.20 0.96
N CYS A 211 -4.06 15.49 0.00
CA CYS A 211 -4.13 15.96 -1.38
C CYS A 211 -5.56 16.39 -1.69
N ASP A 212 -5.75 17.65 -2.08
CA ASP A 212 -7.03 18.12 -2.61
C ASP A 212 -7.06 17.86 -4.12
N THR A 213 -7.92 16.93 -4.54
CA THR A 213 -7.97 16.48 -5.93
C THR A 213 -8.63 17.50 -6.86
N THR A 214 -9.30 18.52 -6.31
CA THR A 214 -9.95 19.59 -7.07
C THR A 214 -8.97 20.65 -7.58
N THR A 215 -7.74 20.66 -7.04
CA THR A 215 -6.72 21.67 -7.40
C THR A 215 -6.22 21.56 -8.85
N GLY A 216 -6.46 20.44 -9.53
CA GLY A 216 -6.04 20.24 -10.93
C GLY A 216 -4.52 20.10 -11.15
N THR A 217 -3.73 20.09 -10.07
CA THR A 217 -2.29 19.81 -10.11
C THR A 217 -2.01 18.40 -10.66
N ASN A 218 -0.77 18.13 -11.08
CA ASN A 218 -0.42 16.80 -11.59
C ASN A 218 -0.60 15.72 -10.51
N VAL A 219 -0.16 15.99 -9.28
CA VAL A 219 -0.36 15.09 -8.13
C VAL A 219 -1.85 14.89 -7.86
N ALA A 220 -2.66 15.95 -7.87
CA ALA A 220 -4.11 15.87 -7.67
C ALA A 220 -4.79 14.98 -8.72
N LYS A 221 -4.42 15.10 -10.00
CA LYS A 221 -4.94 14.26 -11.08
C LYS A 221 -4.56 12.80 -10.89
N LYS A 222 -3.33 12.51 -10.48
CA LYS A 222 -2.84 11.15 -10.22
C LYS A 222 -3.54 10.53 -9.01
N VAL A 223 -3.71 11.28 -7.92
CA VAL A 223 -4.48 10.85 -6.74
C VAL A 223 -5.94 10.58 -7.10
N ALA A 224 -6.60 11.47 -7.85
CA ALA A 224 -7.96 11.27 -8.32
C ALA A 224 -8.10 10.01 -9.18
N TRP A 225 -7.13 9.78 -10.08
CA TRP A 225 -7.08 8.56 -10.88
C TRP A 225 -6.92 7.32 -10.00
N CYS A 226 -5.98 7.31 -9.06
CA CYS A 226 -5.76 6.17 -8.16
C CYS A 226 -7.00 5.82 -7.34
N MET A 227 -7.73 6.83 -6.85
CA MET A 227 -9.00 6.62 -6.14
C MET A 227 -10.07 6.07 -7.06
N LEU A 228 -10.21 6.62 -8.26
CA LEU A 228 -11.20 6.17 -9.23
C LEU A 228 -10.97 4.72 -9.63
N GLU A 229 -9.72 4.32 -9.85
CA GLU A 229 -9.40 2.93 -10.17
C GLU A 229 -9.66 1.98 -9.00
N LEU A 230 -9.48 2.43 -7.74
CA LEU A 230 -9.88 1.65 -6.57
C LEU A 230 -11.41 1.46 -6.55
N PHE A 231 -12.20 2.51 -6.78
CA PHE A 231 -13.66 2.37 -6.87
C PHE A 231 -14.06 1.46 -8.03
N ASN A 232 -13.42 1.61 -9.20
CA ASN A 232 -13.68 0.80 -10.37
C ASN A 232 -13.35 -0.68 -10.12
N SER A 233 -12.20 -0.98 -9.50
CA SER A 233 -11.79 -2.37 -9.24
C SER A 233 -12.64 -3.07 -8.19
N THR A 234 -13.25 -2.30 -7.30
CA THR A 234 -14.08 -2.80 -6.20
C THR A 234 -15.57 -2.80 -6.51
N MET A 235 -16.01 -2.20 -7.61
CA MET A 235 -17.43 -1.91 -7.85
C MET A 235 -18.29 -3.17 -7.96
N THR A 236 -17.73 -4.30 -8.40
CA THR A 236 -18.42 -5.60 -8.43
C THR A 236 -18.76 -6.11 -7.03
N VAL A 237 -17.95 -5.78 -6.02
CA VAL A 237 -18.14 -6.18 -4.62
C VAL A 237 -18.86 -5.10 -3.82
N ALA A 238 -18.48 -3.83 -4.01
CA ALA A 238 -19.02 -2.69 -3.28
C ALA A 238 -20.38 -2.23 -3.84
N GLY A 239 -20.65 -2.44 -5.13
CA GLY A 239 -21.85 -1.99 -5.81
C GLY A 239 -23.14 -2.40 -5.09
N PRO A 240 -23.36 -3.69 -4.79
CA PRO A 240 -24.55 -4.14 -4.05
C PRO A 240 -24.70 -3.47 -2.68
N ALA A 241 -23.61 -3.25 -1.95
CA ALA A 241 -23.63 -2.56 -0.66
C ALA A 241 -23.97 -1.06 -0.79
N LEU A 242 -23.74 -0.47 -1.97
CA LEU A 242 -24.11 0.89 -2.32
C LEU A 242 -25.50 0.99 -2.99
N GLY A 243 -26.21 -0.14 -3.15
CA GLY A 243 -27.48 -0.21 -3.87
C GLY A 243 -27.36 -0.11 -5.39
N LEU A 244 -26.17 -0.40 -5.94
CA LEU A 244 -25.85 -0.36 -7.37
C LEU A 244 -25.77 -1.79 -7.92
N TYR A 245 -26.86 -2.27 -8.53
CA TYR A 245 -27.00 -3.67 -8.93
C TYR A 245 -26.69 -3.89 -10.41
N THR A 246 -26.81 -2.85 -11.23
CA THR A 246 -26.55 -2.91 -12.66
C THR A 246 -25.24 -2.21 -13.01
N LYS A 247 -24.61 -2.68 -14.08
CA LYS A 247 -23.40 -2.03 -14.62
C LYS A 247 -23.64 -0.56 -14.97
N LYS A 248 -24.83 -0.23 -15.48
CA LYS A 248 -25.21 1.15 -15.79
C LYS A 248 -25.22 2.04 -14.53
N GLU A 249 -25.81 1.59 -13.44
CA GLU A 249 -25.82 2.33 -12.17
C GLU A 249 -24.40 2.52 -11.62
N GLN A 250 -23.57 1.48 -11.74
CA GLN A 250 -22.17 1.52 -11.35
C GLN A 250 -21.35 2.52 -12.18
N ASP A 251 -21.50 2.51 -13.51
CA ASP A 251 -20.84 3.44 -14.43
C ASP A 251 -21.28 4.90 -14.17
N GLU A 252 -22.58 5.13 -13.97
CA GLU A 252 -23.12 6.46 -13.61
C GLU A 252 -22.59 6.94 -12.25
N TYR A 253 -22.45 6.03 -11.28
CA TYR A 253 -21.85 6.35 -9.99
C TYR A 253 -20.36 6.69 -10.11
N LEU A 254 -19.59 5.92 -10.89
CA LEU A 254 -18.16 6.19 -11.12
C LEU A 254 -17.95 7.54 -11.81
N GLU A 255 -18.78 7.92 -12.78
CA GLU A 255 -18.71 9.24 -13.40
C GLU A 255 -19.08 10.36 -12.41
N LYS A 256 -20.06 10.15 -11.53
CA LYS A 256 -20.35 11.10 -10.43
C LYS A 256 -19.14 11.24 -9.50
N VAL A 257 -18.55 10.14 -9.06
CA VAL A 257 -17.37 10.11 -8.19
C VAL A 257 -16.18 10.83 -8.84
N LYS A 258 -15.92 10.57 -10.12
CA LYS A 258 -14.89 11.24 -10.92
C LYS A 258 -15.15 12.74 -11.04
N ASN A 259 -16.39 13.16 -11.26
CA ASN A 259 -16.76 14.57 -11.29
C ASN A 259 -16.55 15.21 -9.92
N CYS A 260 -17.03 14.58 -8.84
CA CYS A 260 -16.85 15.06 -7.47
C CYS A 260 -15.38 15.25 -7.11
N MET A 261 -14.51 14.31 -7.51
CA MET A 261 -13.07 14.42 -7.29
C MET A 261 -12.43 15.60 -8.01
N LYS A 262 -12.99 16.01 -9.16
CA LYS A 262 -12.46 17.13 -9.95
C LYS A 262 -13.02 18.49 -9.53
N THR A 263 -14.21 18.55 -8.93
CA THR A 263 -14.95 19.82 -8.84
C THR A 263 -15.41 20.22 -7.45
N THR A 264 -15.72 19.29 -6.54
CA THR A 264 -16.54 19.62 -5.36
C THR A 264 -16.02 19.09 -4.03
N CYS A 265 -15.53 17.86 -3.94
CA CYS A 265 -15.25 17.27 -2.61
C CYS A 265 -14.17 16.18 -2.57
N GLY A 266 -13.30 16.08 -3.58
CA GLY A 266 -12.26 15.06 -3.57
C GLY A 266 -11.03 15.44 -2.74
N PHE A 267 -10.69 14.59 -1.79
CA PHE A 267 -9.41 14.67 -1.10
C PHE A 267 -8.91 13.29 -0.69
N SER A 268 -7.59 13.11 -0.71
CA SER A 268 -6.92 11.97 -0.07
C SER A 268 -6.33 12.39 1.27
N ARG A 269 -6.31 11.45 2.20
CA ARG A 269 -5.62 11.58 3.49
C ARG A 269 -4.72 10.37 3.62
N ASN A 270 -3.43 10.62 3.63
CA ASN A 270 -2.41 9.60 3.72
C ASN A 270 -1.67 9.85 5.03
N TYR A 271 -1.58 8.81 5.83
CA TYR A 271 -0.88 8.81 7.10
C TYR A 271 0.32 7.89 6.95
N ALA A 272 1.47 8.34 7.42
CA ALA A 272 2.67 7.51 7.55
C ALA A 272 3.20 7.65 8.98
N VAL A 273 3.51 6.53 9.61
CA VAL A 273 4.16 6.48 10.92
C VAL A 273 5.48 5.77 10.75
N ALA A 274 6.55 6.38 11.25
CA ALA A 274 7.88 5.83 11.46
C ALA A 274 8.03 5.46 12.94
N ALA A 275 8.45 4.23 13.25
CA ALA A 275 8.67 3.80 14.64
C ALA A 275 10.01 3.08 14.83
N GLN A 276 10.59 3.18 16.02
CA GLN A 276 11.83 2.53 16.48
C GLN A 276 11.53 1.49 17.58
N LYS A 277 11.93 0.24 17.39
CA LYS A 277 11.73 -0.89 18.31
C LYS A 277 12.60 -0.65 19.53
N LEU A 278 12.03 -0.91 20.70
CA LEU A 278 12.64 -0.69 22.00
C LEU A 278 13.42 -1.90 22.50
#